data_AF-A0A2V6U142-F1
#
_entry.id   AF-A0A2V6U142-F1
#
_cell.length_a   1.000
_cell.length_b   1.000
_cell.length_c   1.000
_cell.angle_alpha   90.00
_cell.angle_beta   90.00
_cell.angle_gamma   90.00
#
_symmetry.space_group_name_H-M   'P 1'
#
loop_
_entity.id
_entity.type
_entity.pdbx_description
1 polymer ?
#
loop_
_entity_poly.entity_id
_entity_poly.type
_entity_poly.pdbx_seq_one_letter_code
_entity_poly.pdbx_strand_id
1 'polypeptide(L)'
;YTCCFAEHEAGSPWAPLHVERGYEAATSTVTAFGGAAPANIIEKSKTAVEMLETIARAMAVSGSNNMFMSQEALLVLGPEHAAIAARQGFDKARVR
;
A
#
# COMPACT_ATOMS: atom_id res chain seq x y z
N TYR A 1 -14.45 14.72 3.03
CA TYR A 1 -13.98 13.35 3.33
C TYR A 1 -14.04 12.56 2.03
N THR A 2 -12.97 12.65 1.24
CA THR A 2 -12.80 11.89 -0.01
C THR A 2 -11.34 12.07 -0.42
N CYS A 3 -10.65 10.97 -0.69
CA CYS A 3 -9.29 10.98 -1.23
C CYS A 3 -9.37 10.23 -2.56
N CYS A 4 -8.77 10.78 -3.61
CA CYS A 4 -8.68 10.16 -4.92
C CYS A 4 -7.30 10.50 -5.49
N PHE A 5 -6.55 9.48 -5.86
CA PHE A 5 -5.21 9.59 -6.44
C PHE A 5 -5.03 8.48 -7.47
N ALA A 6 -4.15 8.72 -8.44
CA ALA A 6 -3.79 7.73 -9.45
C ALA A 6 -2.59 6.89 -8.99
N GLU A 7 -2.47 5.68 -9.53
CA GLU A 7 -1.26 4.87 -9.37
C GLU A 7 -0.11 5.47 -10.19
N HIS A 8 1.12 5.39 -9.66
CA HIS A 8 2.31 5.85 -10.37
C HIS A 8 2.89 4.73 -11.25
N GLU A 9 2.15 4.31 -12.28
CA GLU A 9 2.49 3.12 -13.08
C GLU A 9 3.90 3.19 -13.71
N ALA A 10 4.27 4.34 -14.28
CA ALA A 10 5.55 4.50 -14.98
C ALA A 10 6.78 4.42 -14.05
N GLY A 11 6.62 4.75 -12.77
CA GLY A 11 7.71 4.79 -11.78
C GLY A 11 7.60 3.71 -10.70
N SER A 12 6.53 2.91 -10.73
CA SER A 12 6.32 1.82 -9.77
C SER A 12 7.21 0.63 -10.13
N PRO A 13 7.89 0.01 -9.15
CA PRO A 13 8.60 -1.24 -9.37
C PRO A 13 7.66 -2.46 -9.46
N TRP A 14 6.36 -2.28 -9.18
CA TRP A 14 5.35 -3.34 -9.19
C TRP A 14 4.23 -3.04 -10.17
N ALA A 15 3.51 -4.10 -10.56
CA ALA A 15 2.34 -4.00 -11.42
C ALA A 15 1.26 -3.08 -10.82
N PRO A 16 0.47 -2.40 -11.66
CA PRO A 16 -0.70 -1.65 -11.22
C PRO A 16 -1.72 -2.56 -10.53
N LEU A 17 -2.44 -2.03 -9.54
CA LEU A 17 -3.42 -2.78 -8.75
C LEU A 17 -4.56 -3.32 -9.61
N HIS A 18 -4.99 -2.61 -10.67
CA HIS A 18 -6.05 -3.10 -11.55
C HIS A 18 -5.63 -4.34 -12.34
N VAL A 19 -4.37 -4.39 -12.77
CA VAL A 19 -3.81 -5.55 -13.47
C VAL A 19 -3.78 -6.76 -12.54
N GLU A 20 -3.36 -6.57 -11.29
CA GLU A 20 -3.41 -7.63 -10.26
C GLU A 20 -4.83 -8.11 -9.94
N ARG A 21 -5.82 -7.26 -10.17
CA ARG A 21 -7.24 -7.59 -10.01
C ARG A 21 -7.87 -8.21 -11.27
N GLY A 22 -7.07 -8.45 -12.31
CA GLY A 22 -7.48 -9.14 -13.53
C GLY A 22 -8.02 -8.24 -14.64
N TYR A 23 -7.83 -6.93 -14.55
CA TYR A 23 -8.15 -6.01 -15.65
C TYR A 23 -6.97 -5.87 -16.61
N GLU A 24 -7.26 -5.58 -17.89
CA GLU A 24 -6.22 -5.28 -18.87
C GLU A 24 -5.49 -3.98 -18.51
N ALA A 25 -4.19 -3.89 -18.83
CA ALA A 25 -3.37 -2.72 -18.49
C ALA A 25 -3.95 -1.40 -19.06
N ALA A 26 -4.57 -1.45 -20.24
CA ALA A 26 -5.17 -0.29 -20.89
C ALA A 26 -6.61 0.02 -20.42
N THR A 27 -7.21 -0.81 -19.55
CA THR A 27 -8.56 -0.57 -19.04
C THR A 27 -8.54 0.51 -17.95
N SER A 28 -9.24 1.61 -18.19
CA SER A 28 -9.48 2.63 -17.17
C SER A 28 -10.32 2.04 -16.04
N THR A 29 -9.78 2.03 -14.82
CA THR A 29 -10.45 1.47 -13.64
C THR A 29 -10.30 2.39 -12.43
N VAL A 30 -11.21 2.26 -11.47
CA VAL A 30 -11.13 2.93 -10.17
C VAL A 30 -11.36 1.90 -9.08
N THR A 31 -10.45 1.84 -8.11
CA THR A 31 -10.65 1.07 -6.88
C THR A 31 -11.29 1.97 -5.82
N ALA A 32 -12.51 1.64 -5.41
CA ALA A 32 -13.16 2.27 -4.28
C ALA A 32 -12.90 1.48 -3.00
N PHE A 33 -12.51 2.17 -1.92
CA PHE A 33 -12.25 1.58 -0.61
C PHE A 33 -13.06 2.31 0.46
N GLY A 34 -13.93 1.58 1.17
CA GLY A 34 -14.69 2.10 2.30
C GLY A 34 -13.87 1.99 3.58
N GLY A 35 -13.30 3.08 4.05
CA GLY A 35 -12.46 3.10 5.25
C GLY A 35 -12.47 4.42 5.99
N ALA A 36 -11.74 4.46 7.11
CA ALA A 36 -11.46 5.70 7.82
C ALA A 36 -10.59 6.64 6.98
N ALA A 37 -10.46 7.91 7.40
CA ALA A 37 -9.54 8.84 6.74
C ALA A 37 -8.11 8.28 6.71
N PRO A 38 -7.32 8.58 5.65
CA PRO A 38 -5.93 8.17 5.58
C PRO A 38 -5.14 8.71 6.79
N ALA A 39 -4.32 7.85 7.38
CA ALA A 39 -3.34 8.23 8.38
C ALA A 39 -1.94 8.14 7.75
N ASN A 40 -1.14 9.20 7.87
CA ASN A 40 0.23 9.18 7.38
C ASN A 40 1.13 8.42 8.36
N ILE A 41 2.10 7.68 7.82
CA ILE A 41 3.17 7.04 8.58
C ILE A 41 4.46 7.76 8.21
N ILE A 42 5.17 8.28 9.21
CA ILE A 42 6.52 8.82 9.01
C ILE A 42 7.50 7.66 9.17
N GLU A 43 8.14 7.27 8.08
CA GLU A 43 9.06 6.13 8.00
C GLU A 43 10.38 6.64 7.37
N LYS A 44 11.53 6.28 7.96
CA LYS A 44 12.88 6.74 7.56
C LYS A 44 13.94 5.65 7.62
N SER A 45 13.54 4.39 7.68
CA SER A 45 14.46 3.26 7.78
C SER A 45 15.22 3.08 6.48
N LYS A 46 16.40 2.48 6.56
CA LYS A 46 17.27 2.25 5.39
C LYS A 46 17.08 0.86 4.79
N THR A 47 16.47 -0.05 5.53
CA THR A 47 16.21 -1.42 5.10
C THR A 47 14.71 -1.64 4.90
N ALA A 48 14.37 -2.49 3.93
CA ALA A 48 12.98 -2.86 3.67
C ALA A 48 12.36 -3.57 4.87
N VAL A 49 13.12 -4.38 5.60
CA VAL A 49 12.64 -5.10 6.79
C VAL A 49 12.22 -4.12 7.89
N GLU A 50 13.11 -3.23 8.32
CA GLU A 50 12.82 -2.25 9.38
C GLU A 50 11.65 -1.32 9.00
N MET A 51 11.60 -0.90 7.73
CA MET A 51 10.51 -0.11 7.17
C MET A 51 9.18 -0.86 7.27
N LEU A 52 9.12 -2.11 6.80
CA LEU A 52 7.90 -2.92 6.83
C LEU A 52 7.47 -3.26 8.26
N GLU A 53 8.42 -3.53 9.17
CA GLU A 53 8.13 -3.71 10.59
C GLU A 53 7.51 -2.46 11.21
N THR A 54 8.04 -1.28 10.89
CA THR A 54 7.51 0.01 11.37
C THR A 54 6.10 0.26 10.85
N ILE A 55 5.87 0.01 9.56
CA ILE A 55 4.55 0.12 8.92
C ILE A 55 3.55 -0.86 9.55
N ALA A 56 3.94 -2.12 9.74
CA ALA A 56 3.10 -3.14 10.37
C ALA A 56 2.68 -2.73 11.78
N ARG A 57 3.61 -2.19 12.58
CA ARG A 57 3.31 -1.67 13.93
C ARG A 57 2.36 -0.48 13.90
N ALA A 58 2.51 0.43 12.94
CA ALA A 58 1.60 1.57 12.78
C ALA A 58 0.19 1.13 12.39
N MET A 59 0.07 0.17 11.46
CA MET A 59 -1.22 -0.38 11.01
C MET A 59 -1.94 -1.18 12.11
N ALA A 60 -1.19 -1.87 12.98
CA ALA A 60 -1.75 -2.63 14.09
C ALA A 60 -2.54 -1.75 15.09
N VAL A 61 -2.14 -0.48 15.27
CA VAL A 61 -2.83 0.46 16.17
C VAL A 61 -4.23 0.79 15.69
N SER A 62 -4.46 0.85 14.37
CA SER A 62 -5.77 1.13 13.79
C SER A 62 -6.79 0.00 13.99
N GLY A 63 -6.33 -1.22 14.31
CA GLY A 63 -7.17 -2.40 14.49
C GLY A 63 -8.23 -2.27 15.61
N SER A 64 -7.99 -1.41 16.61
CA SER A 64 -8.92 -1.25 17.75
C SER A 64 -10.29 -0.69 17.36
N ASN A 65 -10.38 0.13 16.29
CA ASN A 65 -11.62 0.83 15.96
C ASN A 65 -12.58 0.00 15.09
N ASN A 66 -12.11 -1.10 14.49
CA ASN A 66 -12.89 -1.86 13.52
C ASN A 66 -12.95 -3.38 13.84
N MET A 67 -12.72 -3.77 15.09
CA MET A 67 -12.63 -5.17 15.55
C MET A 67 -13.86 -6.06 15.32
N PHE A 68 -14.98 -5.53 14.82
CA PHE A 68 -16.25 -6.26 14.70
C PHE A 68 -16.47 -7.00 13.37
N MET A 69 -15.60 -6.84 12.35
CA MET A 69 -15.76 -7.51 11.04
C MET A 69 -14.41 -7.88 10.40
N SER A 70 -14.43 -8.72 9.35
CA SER A 70 -13.25 -8.93 8.49
C SER A 70 -12.73 -7.59 7.99
N GLN A 71 -11.49 -7.25 8.34
CA GLN A 71 -10.87 -5.97 8.03
C GLN A 71 -9.89 -6.14 6.86
N GLU A 72 -9.98 -5.21 5.92
CA GLU A 72 -8.92 -4.97 4.96
C GLU A 72 -8.24 -3.65 5.31
N ALA A 73 -6.94 -3.54 5.04
CA ALA A 73 -6.20 -2.30 5.15
C ALA A 73 -5.67 -1.91 3.77
N LEU A 74 -5.76 -0.62 3.45
CA LEU A 74 -5.16 -0.05 2.25
C LEU A 74 -3.86 0.67 2.62
N LEU A 75 -2.73 0.06 2.28
CA LEU A 75 -1.41 0.67 2.40
C LEU A 75 -0.99 1.28 1.06
N VAL A 76 -0.63 2.56 1.08
CA VAL A 76 -0.07 3.27 -0.07
C VAL A 76 1.39 3.57 0.22
N LEU A 77 2.30 2.92 -0.51
CA LEU A 77 3.73 3.19 -0.42
C LEU A 77 4.13 4.31 -1.37
N GLY A 78 4.91 5.26 -0.87
CA GLY A 78 5.54 6.27 -1.71
C GLY A 78 6.58 5.64 -2.67
N PRO A 79 6.96 6.33 -3.75
CA PRO A 79 7.91 5.80 -4.74
C PRO A 79 9.26 5.45 -4.11
N GLU A 80 9.71 6.20 -3.11
CA GLU A 80 10.95 5.90 -2.38
C GLU A 80 10.87 4.56 -1.63
N HIS A 81 9.83 4.36 -0.81
CA HIS A 81 9.61 3.14 -0.03
C HIS A 81 9.42 1.92 -0.93
N ALA A 82 8.62 2.05 -2.00
CA ALA A 82 8.43 1.00 -2.99
C ALA A 82 9.77 0.62 -3.65
N ALA A 83 10.59 1.61 -4.01
CA ALA A 83 11.90 1.35 -4.60
C ALA A 83 12.90 0.73 -3.62
N ILE A 84 12.87 1.10 -2.32
CA ILE A 84 13.67 0.43 -1.27
C ILE A 84 13.28 -1.04 -1.17
N ALA A 85 11.98 -1.34 -1.11
CA ALA A 85 11.46 -2.70 -1.05
C ALA A 85 11.93 -3.53 -2.26
N ALA A 86 11.69 -3.04 -3.47
CA ALA A 86 12.06 -3.73 -4.69
C ALA A 86 13.58 -3.97 -4.82
N ARG A 87 14.42 -2.97 -4.49
CA ARG A 87 15.89 -3.12 -4.50
C ARG A 87 16.40 -4.19 -3.55
N GLN A 88 15.64 -4.50 -2.49
CA GLN A 88 16.01 -5.51 -1.50
C GLN A 88 15.25 -6.85 -1.71
N GLY A 89 14.68 -7.05 -2.90
CA GLY A 89 14.02 -8.30 -3.28
C GLY A 89 12.66 -8.50 -2.63
N PHE A 90 11.97 -7.43 -2.26
CA PHE A 90 10.56 -7.47 -1.87
C PHE A 90 9.70 -7.10 -3.07
N ASP A 91 9.07 -8.12 -3.65
CA ASP A 91 7.95 -7.93 -4.54
C ASP A 91 6.69 -7.59 -3.74
N LYS A 92 5.63 -7.17 -4.44
CA LYS A 92 4.37 -6.77 -3.82
C LYS A 92 3.70 -7.92 -3.05
N ALA A 93 3.92 -9.16 -3.47
CA ALA A 93 3.42 -10.36 -2.80
C ALA A 93 4.11 -10.58 -1.44
N ARG A 94 5.42 -10.35 -1.35
CA ARG A 94 6.19 -10.44 -0.10
C ARG A 94 5.95 -9.29 0.86
N VAL A 95 5.53 -8.13 0.35
CA VAL A 95 5.12 -6.97 1.17
C VAL A 95 3.76 -7.20 1.83
N ARG A 96 2.88 -7.98 1.20
CA ARG A 96 1.51 -8.27 1.67
C ARG A 96 1.48 -9.32 2.77
#